data_AF-A0A5C7N4G7-F1
#
_entry.id   AF-A0A5C7N4G7-F1
#
_cell.length_a   1.000
_cell.length_b   1.000
_cell.length_c   1.000
_cell.angle_alpha   90.00
_cell.angle_beta   90.00
_cell.angle_gamma   90.00
#
_symmetry.space_group_name_H-M   'P 1'
#
loop_
_entity.id
_entity.type
_entity.pdbx_description
1 polymer ?
#
loop_
_entity_poly.entity_id
_entity_poly.type
_entity_poly.pdbx_seq_one_letter_code
_entity_poly.pdbx_strand_id
1 'polypeptide(L)'
;TVTIAHSRTEGIDALCREADILVAAIGQPRFVKGDWVKPGAVVVDVGINRTPDGLVGDVDYAPAAERASAITPVPGGVGPMTVAMLLWNTAQAAEKQLS
;
A
#
# COMPACT_ATOMS: atom_id res chain seq x y z
N THR A 1 9.34 -4.09 -13.99
CA THR A 1 8.62 -5.39 -14.02
C THR A 1 7.50 -5.36 -13.02
N VAL A 2 6.40 -6.09 -13.24
CA VAL A 2 5.30 -6.21 -12.28
C VAL A 2 5.15 -7.68 -11.89
N THR A 3 5.05 -7.93 -10.59
CA THR A 3 4.75 -9.25 -10.03
C THR A 3 3.52 -9.14 -9.14
N ILE A 4 2.60 -10.09 -9.27
CA ILE A 4 1.40 -10.15 -8.45
C ILE A 4 1.54 -11.35 -7.51
N ALA A 5 1.46 -11.10 -6.21
CA ALA A 5 1.45 -12.11 -5.17
C ALA A 5 0.05 -12.21 -4.54
N HIS A 6 -0.27 -13.36 -3.94
CA HIS A 6 -1.53 -13.61 -3.26
C HIS A 6 -1.36 -14.67 -2.17
N SER A 7 -2.46 -15.06 -1.53
CA SER A 7 -2.50 -15.99 -0.39
C SER A 7 -1.93 -17.40 -0.65
N ARG A 8 -1.61 -17.76 -1.89
CA ARG A 8 -0.99 -19.05 -2.25
C ARG A 8 0.40 -18.90 -2.85
N THR A 9 0.96 -17.68 -2.84
CA THR A 9 2.34 -17.45 -3.27
C THR A 9 3.27 -18.01 -2.22
N GLU A 10 4.07 -19.01 -2.60
CA GLU A 10 5.13 -19.55 -1.76
C GLU A 10 6.29 -18.55 -1.68
N GLY A 11 6.91 -18.40 -0.51
CA GLY A 11 8.05 -17.50 -0.32
C GLY A 11 7.72 -16.01 -0.57
N ILE A 12 6.49 -15.57 -0.24
CA ILE A 12 6.05 -14.19 -0.46
C ILE A 12 6.99 -13.15 0.18
N ASP A 13 7.62 -13.49 1.31
CA ASP A 13 8.60 -12.65 1.99
C ASP A 13 9.86 -12.42 1.16
N ALA A 14 10.39 -13.48 0.53
CA ALA A 14 11.53 -13.38 -0.37
C ALA A 14 11.18 -12.56 -1.62
N LEU A 15 9.99 -12.79 -2.19
CA LEU A 15 9.52 -12.02 -3.34
C LEU A 15 9.37 -10.53 -3.03
N CYS A 16 8.85 -10.18 -1.85
CA CYS A 16 8.76 -8.78 -1.40
C CYS A 16 10.14 -8.11 -1.32
N ARG A 17 11.20 -8.84 -0.93
CA ARG A 17 12.57 -8.31 -0.83
C ARG A 17 13.22 -7.98 -2.17
N GLU A 18 12.63 -8.42 -3.28
CA GLU A 18 13.11 -8.09 -4.63
C GLU A 18 12.50 -6.78 -5.16
N ALA A 19 11.37 -6.34 -4.59
CA ALA A 19 10.59 -5.23 -5.10
C ALA A 19 11.26 -3.87 -4.85
N ASP A 20 11.47 -3.10 -5.92
CA ASP A 20 11.83 -1.66 -5.82
C ASP A 20 10.63 -0.81 -5.37
N ILE A 21 9.42 -1.25 -5.71
CA ILE A 21 8.15 -0.67 -5.27
C ILE A 21 7.28 -1.81 -4.75
N LEU A 22 6.96 -1.78 -3.46
CA LEU A 22 6.11 -2.77 -2.81
C LEU A 22 4.73 -2.16 -2.53
N VAL A 23 3.68 -2.73 -3.14
CA VAL A 23 2.29 -2.34 -2.89
C VAL A 23 1.61 -3.42 -2.05
N ALA A 24 1.24 -3.09 -0.80
CA ALA A 24 0.57 -4.00 0.11
C ALA A 24 -0.96 -3.76 0.11
N ALA A 25 -1.73 -4.81 -0.21
CA ALA A 25 -3.19 -4.78 -0.30
C ALA A 25 -3.79 -6.14 0.13
N ILE A 26 -3.46 -6.55 1.35
CA ILE A 26 -3.71 -7.86 1.94
C ILE A 26 -4.98 -7.85 2.79
N GLY A 27 -5.30 -6.72 3.45
CA GLY A 27 -6.42 -6.63 4.41
C GLY A 27 -6.15 -7.39 5.70
N GLN A 28 -4.90 -7.41 6.16
CA GLN A 28 -4.49 -8.00 7.43
C GLN A 28 -3.51 -7.06 8.15
N PRO A 29 -3.80 -6.67 9.40
CA PRO A 29 -3.02 -5.65 10.09
C PRO A 29 -1.56 -6.07 10.26
N ARG A 30 -0.64 -5.22 9.79
CA ARG A 30 0.82 -5.39 9.96
C ARG A 30 1.35 -6.75 9.48
N PHE A 31 0.76 -7.32 8.43
CA PHE A 31 1.17 -8.59 7.85
C PHE A 31 2.59 -8.51 7.25
N VAL A 32 2.85 -7.49 6.42
CA VAL A 32 4.16 -7.28 5.80
C VAL A 32 5.14 -6.76 6.84
N LYS A 33 6.22 -7.51 7.07
CA LYS A 33 7.24 -7.17 8.07
C LYS A 33 8.32 -6.29 7.48
N GLY A 34 8.99 -5.50 8.33
CA GLY A 34 10.04 -4.58 7.89
C GLY A 34 11.17 -5.29 7.13
N ASP A 35 11.60 -6.47 7.58
CA ASP A 35 12.66 -7.25 6.93
C ASP A 35 12.28 -7.81 5.55
N TRP A 36 10.99 -7.76 5.17
CA TRP A 36 10.51 -8.11 3.84
C TRP A 36 10.71 -6.96 2.85
N VAL A 37 10.96 -5.74 3.34
CA VAL A 37 11.21 -4.56 2.51
C VAL A 37 12.66 -4.52 2.07
N LYS A 38 12.88 -4.40 0.76
CA LYS A 38 14.19 -4.13 0.18
C LYS A 38 14.71 -2.77 0.65
N PRO A 39 15.97 -2.67 1.14
CA PRO A 39 16.54 -1.37 1.50
C PRO A 39 16.47 -0.39 0.31
N GLY A 40 15.91 0.80 0.55
CA GLY A 40 15.71 1.84 -0.45
C GLY A 40 14.43 1.71 -1.29
N ALA A 41 13.60 0.68 -1.09
CA ALA A 41 12.34 0.55 -1.83
C ALA A 41 11.29 1.58 -1.42
N VAL A 42 10.35 1.85 -2.32
CA VAL A 42 9.13 2.61 -2.01
C VAL A 42 8.03 1.66 -1.58
N VAL A 43 7.34 1.98 -0.49
CA VAL A 43 6.23 1.18 0.04
C VAL A 43 4.92 1.95 -0.05
N VAL A 44 3.92 1.32 -0.68
CA VAL A 44 2.55 1.83 -0.77
C VAL A 44 1.64 0.87 0.01
N ASP A 45 1.21 1.31 1.18
CA ASP A 45 0.28 0.58 2.03
C ASP A 45 -1.15 1.01 1.71
N VAL A 46 -1.87 0.13 1.01
CA VAL A 46 -3.26 0.31 0.60
C VAL A 46 -4.21 -0.23 1.68
N GLY A 47 -3.72 -1.08 2.57
CA GLY A 47 -4.49 -1.73 3.62
C GLY A 47 -5.13 -0.74 4.57
N ILE A 48 -6.38 -1.00 4.95
CA ILE A 48 -7.06 -0.30 6.04
C ILE A 48 -7.66 -1.36 6.96
N ASN A 49 -7.04 -1.50 8.12
CA ASN A 49 -7.44 -2.44 9.17
C ASN A 49 -7.83 -1.65 10.42
N ARG A 50 -8.94 -2.04 11.07
CA ARG A 50 -9.41 -1.42 12.31
C ARG A 50 -9.01 -2.27 13.50
N THR A 51 -8.30 -1.67 14.44
CA THR A 51 -7.91 -2.28 15.72
C THR A 51 -8.49 -1.46 16.89
N PRO A 52 -8.43 -1.97 18.13
CA PRO A 52 -8.79 -1.19 19.32
C PRO A 52 -7.99 0.13 19.45
N ASP A 53 -6.76 0.15 18.95
CA ASP A 53 -5.84 1.28 19.05
C ASP A 53 -5.95 2.27 17.87
N GLY A 54 -6.77 1.98 16.87
CA GLY A 54 -7.02 2.87 15.73
C GLY A 54 -6.98 2.18 14.37
N LEU A 55 -6.71 2.97 13.33
CA LEU A 55 -6.54 2.49 11.97
C LEU A 55 -5.07 2.18 11.71
N VAL A 56 -4.80 1.01 11.14
CA VAL A 56 -3.45 0.57 10.75
C VAL A 56 -3.48 -0.05 9.36
N GLY A 57 -2.34 -0.03 8.68
CA GLY A 57 -2.20 -0.62 7.35
C GLY A 57 -1.85 -2.11 7.38
N ASP A 58 -1.53 -2.65 6.21
CA ASP A 58 -1.06 -4.01 6.04
C ASP A 58 0.44 -4.16 6.34
N VAL A 59 1.18 -3.04 6.39
CA VAL A 59 2.61 -3.01 6.66
C VAL A 59 2.87 -2.66 8.12
N ASP A 60 3.84 -3.35 8.73
CA ASP A 60 4.39 -2.94 10.02
C ASP A 60 5.25 -1.68 9.83
N TYR A 61 4.61 -0.52 9.98
CA TYR A 61 5.11 0.77 9.50
C TYR A 61 6.48 1.14 10.06
N ALA A 62 6.67 1.07 11.38
CA ALA A 62 7.90 1.53 12.03
C ALA A 62 9.16 0.79 11.51
N PRO A 63 9.25 -0.54 11.55
CA PRO A 63 10.41 -1.25 11.02
C PRO A 63 10.52 -1.18 9.48
N ALA A 64 9.41 -1.02 8.76
CA ALA A 64 9.45 -0.83 7.31
C ALA A 64 10.00 0.56 6.93
N ALA A 65 9.67 1.61 7.68
CA ALA A 65 10.10 2.98 7.46
C ALA A 65 11.62 3.16 7.63
N GLU A 66 12.26 2.35 8.48
CA GLU A 66 13.72 2.34 8.64
C GLU A 66 14.45 1.83 7.39
N ARG A 67 13.77 1.08 6.52
CA ARG A 67 14.36 0.44 5.33
C ARG A 67 13.90 1.09 4.03
N ALA A 68 12.66 1.56 3.98
CA ALA A 68 12.08 2.18 2.81
C ALA A 68 12.69 3.57 2.53
N SER A 69 12.82 3.94 1.25
CA SER A 69 13.14 5.32 0.87
C SER A 69 11.93 6.26 1.03
N ALA A 70 10.72 5.71 0.87
CA ALA A 70 9.45 6.38 1.15
C ALA A 70 8.39 5.34 1.50
N ILE A 71 7.48 5.69 2.41
CA ILE A 71 6.37 4.81 2.81
C ILE A 71 5.12 5.64 3.10
N THR A 72 3.96 5.19 2.60
CA THR A 72 2.68 5.86 2.87
C THR A 72 2.20 5.57 4.29
N PRO A 73 1.81 6.58 5.09
CA PRO A 73 1.23 6.35 6.40
C PRO A 73 -0.20 5.81 6.30
N VAL A 74 -0.61 5.02 7.29
CA VAL A 74 -2.01 4.63 7.47
C VAL A 74 -2.42 4.98 8.91
N PRO A 75 -3.39 5.90 9.11
CA PRO A 75 -4.14 6.66 8.09
C PRO A 75 -3.30 7.78 7.45
N GLY A 76 -3.82 8.37 6.36
CA GLY A 76 -3.29 9.60 5.75
C GLY A 76 -2.56 9.45 4.42
N GLY A 77 -2.27 8.22 3.99
CA GLY A 77 -1.61 7.92 2.71
C GLY A 77 -2.61 7.70 1.57
N VAL A 78 -2.89 6.43 1.25
CA VAL A 78 -3.69 6.05 0.07
C VAL A 78 -5.17 6.46 0.21
N GLY A 79 -5.75 6.40 1.41
CA GLY A 79 -7.18 6.67 1.63
C GLY A 79 -7.66 8.03 1.09
N PRO A 80 -7.04 9.17 1.46
CA PRO A 80 -7.39 10.48 0.90
C PRO A 80 -7.26 10.55 -0.63
N MET A 81 -6.25 9.89 -1.20
CA MET A 81 -6.06 9.84 -2.65
C MET A 81 -7.18 9.06 -3.35
N THR A 82 -7.72 8.00 -2.75
CA THR A 82 -8.88 7.27 -3.30
C THR A 82 -10.09 8.18 -3.46
N VAL A 83 -10.39 9.03 -2.47
CA VAL A 83 -11.50 10.00 -2.54
C VAL A 83 -11.23 11.05 -3.62
N ALA A 84 -10.02 11.61 -3.67
CA ALA A 84 -9.65 12.58 -4.68
C ALA A 84 -9.79 12.00 -6.10
N MET A 85 -9.36 10.76 -6.31
CA MET A 85 -9.45 10.09 -7.61
C MET A 85 -10.89 9.78 -8.02
N LEU A 86 -11.77 9.45 -7.08
CA LEU A 86 -13.20 9.31 -7.37
C LEU A 86 -13.76 10.63 -7.92
N LEU A 87 -13.53 11.74 -7.22
CA LEU A 87 -14.04 13.05 -7.62
C LEU A 87 -13.45 13.50 -8.96
N TRP A 88 -12.15 13.28 -9.17
CA TRP A 88 -11.47 13.57 -10.42
C TRP A 88 -12.10 12.80 -11.61
N ASN A 89 -12.34 11.50 -11.43
CA ASN A 89 -12.97 10.69 -12.46
C ASN A 89 -14.42 11.10 -12.71
N THR A 90 -15.17 11.47 -11.67
CA THR A 90 -16.53 12.00 -11.79
C THR A 90 -16.56 13.31 -12.58
N ALA A 91 -15.65 14.25 -12.28
CA ALA A 91 -15.56 15.52 -12.99
C ALA A 91 -15.25 15.32 -14.47
N GLN A 92 -14.23 14.52 -14.79
CA GLN A 92 -13.91 14.19 -16.19
C GLN A 92 -15.06 13.50 -16.93
N ALA A 93 -15.82 12.64 -16.25
CA ALA A 93 -16.99 11.98 -16.85
C ALA A 93 -18.10 12.98 -17.18
N ALA A 94 -18.36 13.95 -16.28
CA ALA A 94 -19.33 15.01 -16.51
C ALA A 94 -18.92 15.92 -17.67
N GLU A 95 -17.65 16.33 -17.74
CA GLU A 95 -17.13 17.14 -18.85
C GLU A 95 -17.32 16.45 -20.21
N LYS A 96 -17.02 15.14 -20.28
CA LYS A 96 -17.22 14.34 -21.52
C LYS A 96 -18.68 14.19 -21.95
N GLN A 97 -19.63 14.34 -21.03
CA GLN A 97 -21.06 14.29 -21.38
C GLN A 97 -21.57 15.63 -21.95
N LEU A 98 -20.81 16.70 -21.76
CA LEU A 98 -21.14 18.06 -22.22
C LEU A 98 -20.45 18.44 -23.54
N SER A 99 -19.45 17.65 -23.97
CA SER A 99 -18.80 17.75 -25.29
C SER A 99 -19.55 16.96 -26.36
#